data_AF-A0A2X3DBH2-F1
#
_entry.id   AF-A0A2X3DBH2-F1
#
_cell.length_a   1.000
_cell.length_b   1.000
_cell.length_c   1.000
_cell.angle_alpha   90.00
_cell.angle_beta   90.00
_cell.angle_gamma   90.00
#
_symmetry.space_group_name_H-M   'P 1'
#
loop_
_entity.id
_entity.type
_entity.pdbx_description
1 polymer ?
#
loop_
_entity_poly.entity_id
_entity_poly.type
_entity_poly.pdbx_seq_one_letter_code
_entity_poly.pdbx_strand_id
1 'polypeptide(L)'
;MAPSALQAPINRFTPHELSHDEILTLIDDFAHCAQLAREAGYDGVEVMGSEGYLINEFLAARTNQRDDQWAAIMPGACVSP
;
A
#
# COMPACT_ATOMS: atom_id res chain seq x y z
N MET A 1 -1.51 -7.72 -6.45
CA MET A 1 -0.28 -7.49 -5.68
C MET A 1 -0.68 -7.08 -4.28
N ALA A 2 0.12 -7.40 -3.27
CA ALA A 2 -0.14 -7.12 -1.86
C ALA A 2 1.20 -6.93 -1.12
N PRO A 3 1.21 -6.35 0.09
CA PRO A 3 2.42 -6.26 0.92
C PRO A 3 2.99 -7.63 1.32
N SER A 4 2.16 -8.67 1.39
CA SER A 4 2.60 -10.05 1.67
C SER A 4 1.77 -11.02 0.84
N ALA A 5 2.30 -12.22 0.57
CA ALA A 5 1.61 -13.28 -0.16
C ALA A 5 0.50 -13.97 0.67
N LEU A 6 -0.32 -13.19 1.37
CA LEU A 6 -1.45 -13.65 2.18
C LEU A 6 -2.73 -13.61 1.36
N GLN A 7 -3.32 -14.79 1.12
CA GLN A 7 -4.57 -14.89 0.38
C GLN A 7 -5.74 -14.39 1.24
N ALA A 8 -6.45 -13.38 0.75
CA ALA A 8 -7.69 -12.92 1.38
C ALA A 8 -8.78 -14.01 1.29
N PRO A 9 -9.62 -14.20 2.35
CA PRO A 9 -10.64 -15.26 2.38
C PRO A 9 -11.65 -15.22 1.24
N ILE A 10 -11.84 -14.04 0.64
CA ILE A 10 -12.81 -13.78 -0.43
C ILE A 10 -12.19 -13.81 -1.83
N ASN A 11 -10.87 -13.90 -1.95
CA ASN A 11 -10.17 -13.85 -3.24
C ASN A 11 -9.66 -15.23 -3.64
N ARG A 12 -9.84 -15.59 -4.92
CA ARG A 12 -9.42 -16.89 -5.47
C ARG A 12 -7.93 -16.96 -5.82
N PHE A 13 -7.24 -15.82 -5.83
CA PHE A 13 -5.85 -15.71 -6.22
C PHE A 13 -4.97 -15.31 -5.03
N THR A 14 -3.85 -16.01 -4.86
CA THR A 14 -2.78 -15.58 -3.95
C THR A 14 -2.13 -14.32 -4.54
N PRO A 15 -2.09 -13.21 -3.80
CA PRO A 15 -1.48 -12.00 -4.34
C PRO A 15 0.04 -12.14 -4.43
N HIS A 16 0.62 -11.56 -5.47
CA HIS A 16 2.07 -11.35 -5.56
C HIS A 16 2.53 -10.37 -4.48
N GLU A 17 3.52 -10.77 -3.69
CA GLU A 17 4.18 -9.90 -2.72
C GLU A 17 5.03 -8.85 -3.44
N LEU A 18 4.81 -7.58 -3.13
CA LEU A 18 5.56 -6.49 -3.75
C LEU A 18 7.02 -6.48 -3.30
N SER A 19 7.94 -6.33 -4.23
CA SER A 19 9.34 -5.99 -3.96
C SER A 19 9.49 -4.51 -3.59
N HIS A 20 10.64 -4.14 -3.02
CA HIS A 20 10.95 -2.75 -2.69
C HIS A 20 10.84 -1.83 -3.91
N ASP A 21 11.41 -2.24 -5.05
CA ASP A 21 11.40 -1.44 -6.27
C ASP A 21 10.00 -1.27 -6.86
N GLU A 22 9.16 -2.31 -6.76
CA GLU A 22 7.75 -2.23 -7.16
C GLU A 22 6.96 -1.29 -6.26
N ILE A 23 7.26 -1.24 -4.95
CA ILE A 23 6.63 -0.27 -4.03
C ILE A 23 7.01 1.15 -4.41
N LEU A 24 8.30 1.41 -4.70
CA LEU A 24 8.75 2.72 -5.15
C LEU A 24 8.10 3.11 -6.48
N THR A 25 8.02 2.18 -7.42
CA THR A 25 7.34 2.40 -8.71
C THR A 25 5.86 2.73 -8.50
N LEU A 26 5.19 2.02 -7.59
CA LEU A 26 3.80 2.26 -7.27
C LEU A 26 3.58 3.65 -6.65
N ILE A 27 4.49 4.12 -5.79
CA ILE A 27 4.46 5.48 -5.24
C ILE A 27 4.58 6.52 -6.37
N ASP A 28 5.52 6.32 -7.29
CA ASP A 28 5.69 7.20 -8.46
C ASP A 28 4.45 7.18 -9.36
N ASP A 29 3.81 6.02 -9.55
CA ASP A 29 2.57 5.89 -10.31
C ASP A 29 1.42 6.67 -9.66
N PHE A 30 1.30 6.65 -8.32
CA PHE A 30 0.32 7.48 -7.61
C PHE A 30 0.57 8.97 -7.83
N ALA A 31 1.83 9.41 -7.75
CA ALA A 31 2.21 10.79 -7.99
C ALA A 31 1.94 11.21 -9.43
N HIS A 32 2.25 10.35 -10.39
CA HIS A 32 1.97 10.57 -11.81
C HIS A 32 0.45 10.63 -12.08
N CYS A 33 -0.34 9.75 -11.47
CA CYS A 33 -1.79 9.77 -11.59
C CYS A 33 -2.39 11.07 -11.02
N ALA A 34 -1.87 11.56 -9.89
CA ALA A 34 -2.26 12.86 -9.34
C ALA A 34 -1.86 14.03 -10.24
N GLN A 35 -0.69 13.96 -10.89
CA GLN A 35 -0.27 14.94 -11.89
C GLN A 35 -1.21 14.95 -13.09
N LEU A 36 -1.57 13.79 -13.63
CA LEU A 36 -2.51 13.67 -14.75
C LEU A 36 -3.90 14.20 -14.39
N ALA A 37 -4.38 13.93 -13.16
CA ALA A 37 -5.65 14.48 -12.68
C ALA A 37 -5.61 16.02 -12.62
N ARG A 38 -4.49 16.62 -12.16
CA ARG A 38 -4.30 18.06 -12.20
C ARG A 38 -4.30 18.59 -13.64
N GLU A 39 -3.61 17.92 -14.55
CA GLU A 39 -3.56 18.30 -15.97
C GLU A 39 -4.93 18.17 -16.66
N ALA A 40 -5.75 17.23 -16.24
CA ALA A 40 -7.14 17.05 -16.69
C ALA A 40 -8.12 18.07 -16.09
N GLY A 41 -7.67 18.95 -15.19
CA GLY A 41 -8.49 20.02 -14.61
C GLY A 41 -9.33 19.59 -13.41
N TYR A 42 -8.99 18.48 -12.74
CA TYR A 42 -9.61 18.14 -11.46
C TYR A 42 -9.12 19.09 -10.35
N ASP A 43 -10.02 19.47 -9.44
CA ASP A 43 -9.70 20.32 -8.28
C ASP A 43 -8.81 19.63 -7.22
N GLY A 44 -8.76 18.30 -7.25
CA GLY A 44 -7.96 17.49 -6.34
C GLY A 44 -8.10 16.00 -6.61
N VAL A 45 -7.33 15.21 -5.86
CA VAL A 45 -7.40 13.74 -5.86
C VAL A 45 -7.55 13.22 -4.45
N GLU A 46 -8.31 12.15 -4.28
CA GLU A 46 -8.43 11.42 -3.02
C GLU A 46 -7.64 10.10 -3.13
N VAL A 47 -6.74 9.88 -2.18
CA VAL A 47 -5.99 8.62 -2.10
C VAL A 47 -6.79 7.65 -1.24
N MET A 48 -7.35 6.61 -1.87
CA MET A 48 -8.17 5.61 -1.16
C MET A 48 -7.32 4.69 -0.29
N GLY A 49 -7.23 5.04 1.00
CA GLY A 49 -6.47 4.30 2.02
C GLY A 49 -7.30 3.34 2.88
N SER A 50 -8.57 3.11 2.56
CA SER A 50 -9.55 2.39 3.40
C SER A 50 -10.06 1.09 2.74
N GLU A 51 -11.04 0.42 3.35
CA GLU A 51 -11.79 -0.75 2.80
C GLU A 51 -10.96 -2.01 2.47
N GLY A 52 -9.75 -2.15 3.01
CA GLY A 52 -8.92 -3.34 2.76
C GLY A 52 -8.20 -3.32 1.41
N TYR A 53 -8.11 -2.16 0.75
CA TYR A 53 -7.26 -1.97 -0.42
C TYR A 53 -5.79 -1.79 -0.05
N LEU A 54 -4.92 -1.76 -1.07
CA LEU A 54 -3.47 -1.91 -0.96
C LEU A 54 -2.82 -1.09 0.18
N ILE A 55 -3.17 0.19 0.33
CA ILE A 55 -2.61 1.05 1.40
C ILE A 55 -3.03 0.54 2.78
N ASN A 56 -4.31 0.17 2.98
CA ASN A 56 -4.76 -0.44 4.22
C ASN A 56 -4.08 -1.78 4.47
N GLU A 57 -3.81 -2.56 3.41
CA GLU A 57 -3.09 -3.83 3.55
C GLU A 57 -1.68 -3.61 4.12
N PHE A 58 -0.96 -2.55 3.70
CA PHE A 58 0.36 -2.18 4.24
C PHE A 58 0.29 -1.73 5.71
N LEU A 59 -0.79 -1.06 6.12
CA LEU A 59 -0.93 -0.53 7.48
C LEU A 59 -1.33 -1.60 8.50
N ALA A 60 -2.10 -2.61 8.10
CA ALA A 60 -2.63 -3.60 9.03
C ALA A 60 -1.67 -4.78 9.21
N ALA A 61 -1.23 -5.03 10.46
CA ALA A 61 -0.40 -6.18 10.81
C ALA A 61 -1.00 -7.55 10.43
N ARG A 62 -2.33 -7.62 10.24
CA ARG A 62 -3.00 -8.84 9.78
C ARG A 62 -2.70 -9.20 8.31
N THR A 63 -2.37 -8.21 7.48
CA THR A 63 -2.19 -8.34 6.02
C THR A 63 -0.76 -8.05 5.58
N ASN A 64 0.04 -7.39 6.41
CA ASN A 64 1.45 -7.11 6.17
C ASN A 64 2.29 -7.83 7.23
N GLN A 65 2.98 -8.88 6.81
CA GLN A 65 3.90 -9.70 7.61
C GLN A 65 5.35 -9.52 7.13
N ARG A 66 5.64 -8.40 6.45
CA ARG A 66 7.00 -8.09 5.98
C ARG A 66 7.93 -7.85 7.16
N ASP A 67 9.21 -8.13 6.95
CA ASP A 67 10.31 -7.88 7.89
C ASP A 67 11.26 -6.77 7.42
N ASP A 68 10.88 -6.05 6.35
CA ASP A 68 11.64 -4.94 5.77
C ASP A 68 11.11 -3.56 6.22
N GLN A 69 11.65 -2.50 5.62
CA GLN A 69 11.27 -1.11 5.94
C GLN A 69 9.79 -0.77 5.67
N TRP A 70 9.04 -1.65 4.98
CA TRP A 70 7.63 -1.47 4.67
C TRP A 70 6.73 -2.29 5.60
N ALA A 71 7.27 -2.90 6.66
CA ALA A 71 6.50 -3.62 7.67
C ALA A 71 5.47 -2.71 8.37
N ALA A 72 4.34 -3.31 8.78
CA ALA A 72 3.30 -2.58 9.50
C ALA A 72 3.82 -2.06 10.85
N ILE A 73 3.60 -0.77 11.11
CA ILE A 73 3.95 -0.15 12.39
C ILE A 73 2.94 -0.63 13.43
N MET A 74 3.35 -1.55 14.29
CA MET A 74 2.54 -2.01 15.42
C MET A 74 2.29 -0.82 16.38
N PRO A 75 1.05 -0.55 16.81
CA PRO A 75 0.79 0.42 17.87
C PRO A 75 1.41 -0.11 19.17
N GLY A 76 2.59 0.40 19.50
CA GLY A 76 3.45 -0.11 20.58
C GLY A 76 4.94 -0.09 20.23
N ALA A 77 5.30 -0.07 18.95
CA ALA A 77 6.63 0.30 18.51
C ALA A 77 6.78 1.82 18.62
N CYS A 78 6.99 2.30 19.84
CA CYS A 78 7.66 3.57 20.03
C CYS A 78 8.98 3.46 19.25
N VAL A 79 9.06 4.14 18.10
CA VAL A 79 10.35 4.49 17.53
C VAL A 79 10.97 5.42 18.56
N SER A 80 11.71 4.83 19.50
CA SER A 80 12.54 5.59 20.43
C SER A 80 13.63 6.26 19.57
N PRO A 81 14.01 7.51 19.91
CA PRO A 81 14.67 8.45 19.00
C PRO A 81 16.04 7.99 18.50
#